data_AF-A0A377BZQ1-F1
#
_entry.id   AF-A0A377BZQ1-F1
#
_cell.length_a   1.000
_cell.length_b   1.000
_cell.length_c   1.000
_cell.angle_alpha   90.00
_cell.angle_beta   90.00
_cell.angle_gamma   90.00
#
_symmetry.space_group_name_H-M   'P 1'
#
loop_
_entity.id
_entity.type
_entity.pdbx_description
1 polymer ?
#
loop_
_entity_poly.entity_id
_entity_poly.type
_entity_poly.pdbx_seq_one_letter_code
_entity_poly.pdbx_strand_id
1 'polypeptide(L)'
;MASIGAVYSSLGIAAVFMPALLGIVADKWLSAKWVYAICHTIGAITLFMAAQVTTPEAMFLVILINSFAYMPTLGLINTISYYRLQNAGMDIVTDFPPIRIWGTIGFIMAMWVVSLSGFELSHMQLYIGAALSAILVLFTLTLPHIPVAKQQANQSWTTLLGLDAFALFKNKRMAIFFIFSMLLGAELQITNMFGNTFLHSFDKDPMFASSFIVQHASIIMSISQISETLFILTIPFFLSRYGIKNVMMISIVAWILRFALFAYGDPTPFGTVLLVLSMIVLRLRIRLLQHLWFGVCRKRS
;
A
#
# COMPACT_ATOMS: atom_id res chain seq x y z
N MET A 1 23.77 4.68 -5.28
CA MET A 1 22.71 4.80 -4.25
C MET A 1 21.73 5.94 -4.54
N ALA A 2 22.19 7.13 -4.96
CA ALA A 2 21.29 8.25 -5.29
C ALA A 2 20.24 7.93 -6.38
N SER A 3 20.62 7.19 -7.43
CA SER A 3 19.71 6.78 -8.51
C SER A 3 18.60 5.82 -8.06
N ILE A 4 18.92 4.87 -7.16
CA ILE A 4 17.94 3.94 -6.59
C ILE A 4 16.91 4.70 -5.74
N GLY A 5 17.38 5.63 -4.91
CA GLY A 5 16.51 6.50 -4.12
C GLY A 5 15.58 7.36 -4.99
N ALA A 6 16.08 7.85 -6.14
CA ALA A 6 15.26 8.58 -7.10
C ALA A 6 14.14 7.70 -7.67
N VAL A 7 14.45 6.48 -8.14
CA VAL A 7 13.41 5.53 -8.64
C VAL A 7 12.35 5.27 -7.58
N TYR A 8 12.75 5.03 -6.33
CA TYR A 8 11.81 4.83 -5.23
C TYR A 8 10.96 6.07 -4.89
N SER A 9 11.50 7.28 -5.07
CA SER A 9 10.77 8.53 -4.81
C SER A 9 9.61 8.77 -5.81
N SER A 10 9.66 8.14 -6.99
CA SER A 10 8.63 8.29 -8.04
C SER A 10 7.22 7.93 -7.55
N LEU A 11 7.14 6.89 -6.71
CA LEU A 11 5.90 6.44 -6.07
C LEU A 11 5.32 7.54 -5.16
N GLY A 12 6.19 8.20 -4.38
CA GLY A 12 5.80 9.30 -3.50
C GLY A 12 5.33 10.53 -4.27
N ILE A 13 6.04 10.90 -5.35
CA ILE A 13 5.64 12.02 -6.23
C ILE A 13 4.25 11.73 -6.81
N ALA A 14 4.04 10.53 -7.35
CA ALA A 14 2.75 10.14 -7.92
C ALA A 14 1.60 10.18 -6.89
N ALA A 15 1.85 9.70 -5.67
CA ALA A 15 0.84 9.64 -4.61
C ALA A 15 0.32 11.03 -4.19
N VAL A 16 1.13 12.09 -4.35
CA VAL A 16 0.74 13.46 -3.98
C VAL A 16 -0.26 14.06 -4.98
N PHE A 17 -0.09 13.78 -6.27
CA PHE A 17 -0.85 14.48 -7.32
C PHE A 17 -1.91 13.61 -8.00
N MET A 18 -1.55 12.38 -8.38
CA MET A 18 -2.35 11.60 -9.33
C MET A 18 -3.68 11.07 -8.77
N PRO A 19 -3.78 10.62 -7.50
CA PRO A 19 -5.07 10.24 -6.91
C PRO A 19 -6.10 11.36 -6.97
N ALA A 20 -5.71 12.61 -6.69
CA ALA A 20 -6.61 13.76 -6.76
C ALA A 20 -7.02 14.06 -8.21
N LEU A 21 -6.05 14.13 -9.12
CA LEU A 21 -6.31 14.45 -10.53
C LEU A 21 -7.21 13.42 -11.20
N LEU A 22 -6.88 12.12 -11.11
CA LEU A 22 -7.70 11.09 -11.75
C LEU A 22 -8.98 10.76 -10.97
N GLY A 23 -9.03 11.08 -9.67
CA GLY A 23 -10.29 11.10 -8.92
C GLY A 23 -11.29 12.09 -9.52
N ILE A 24 -10.85 13.33 -9.79
CA ILE A 24 -11.69 14.34 -10.46
C ILE A 24 -12.15 13.86 -11.84
N VAL A 25 -11.25 13.22 -12.60
CA VAL A 25 -11.59 12.66 -13.92
C VAL A 25 -12.67 11.59 -13.80
N ALA A 26 -12.52 10.69 -12.83
CA ALA A 26 -13.46 9.60 -12.56
C ALA A 26 -14.85 10.10 -12.12
N ASP A 27 -14.88 11.24 -11.43
CA ASP A 27 -16.09 11.84 -10.89
C ASP A 27 -16.83 12.72 -11.91
N LYS A 28 -16.13 13.34 -12.87
CA LYS A 28 -16.72 14.35 -13.78
C LYS A 28 -16.85 13.92 -15.23
N TRP A 29 -15.85 13.21 -15.78
CA TRP A 29 -15.70 13.09 -17.23
C TRP A 29 -15.75 11.65 -17.71
N LEU A 30 -15.18 10.72 -16.98
CA LEU A 30 -15.04 9.33 -17.41
C LEU A 30 -15.36 8.39 -16.26
N SER A 31 -16.09 7.30 -16.51
CA SER A 31 -16.40 6.33 -15.46
C SER A 31 -15.12 5.81 -14.80
N ALA A 32 -15.15 5.64 -13.47
CA ALA A 32 -14.04 5.05 -12.70
C ALA A 32 -13.55 3.71 -13.31
N LYS A 33 -14.45 2.91 -13.90
CA LYS A 33 -14.10 1.67 -14.62
C LYS A 33 -13.11 1.91 -15.75
N TRP A 34 -13.37 2.93 -16.59
CA TRP A 34 -12.55 3.23 -17.75
C TRP A 34 -11.24 3.90 -17.36
N VAL A 35 -11.27 4.81 -16.37
CA VAL A 35 -10.04 5.40 -15.81
C VAL A 35 -9.14 4.30 -15.24
N TYR A 36 -9.71 3.35 -14.50
CA TYR A 36 -8.99 2.19 -13.96
C TYR A 36 -8.38 1.31 -15.07
N ALA A 37 -9.14 0.99 -16.11
CA ALA A 37 -8.64 0.22 -17.26
C ALA A 37 -7.49 0.95 -17.97
N ILE A 38 -7.60 2.26 -18.23
CA ILE A 38 -6.55 3.05 -18.86
C ILE A 38 -5.28 3.05 -18.00
N CYS A 39 -5.43 3.25 -16.69
CA CYS A 39 -4.30 3.22 -15.74
C CYS A 39 -3.57 1.87 -15.79
N HIS A 40 -4.29 0.75 -15.76
CA HIS A 40 -3.68 -0.58 -15.83
C HIS A 40 -3.11 -0.93 -17.20
N THR A 41 -3.65 -0.38 -18.29
CA THR A 41 -3.04 -0.48 -19.62
C THR A 41 -1.71 0.25 -19.67
N ILE A 42 -1.65 1.49 -19.18
CA ILE A 42 -0.39 2.25 -19.08
C ILE A 42 0.60 1.52 -18.17
N GLY A 43 0.12 0.99 -17.03
CA GLY A 43 0.93 0.17 -16.12
C GLY A 43 1.51 -1.08 -16.79
N ALA A 44 0.71 -1.80 -17.59
CA ALA A 44 1.18 -2.99 -18.31
C ALA A 44 2.29 -2.64 -19.32
N ILE A 45 2.08 -1.58 -20.11
CA ILE A 45 3.05 -1.12 -21.11
C ILE A 45 4.34 -0.66 -20.44
N THR A 46 4.22 0.18 -19.40
CA THR A 46 5.38 0.76 -18.72
C THR A 46 6.18 -0.28 -17.94
N LEU A 47 5.55 -1.27 -17.30
CA LEU A 47 6.26 -2.39 -16.68
C LEU A 47 6.97 -3.27 -17.70
N PHE A 48 6.34 -3.54 -18.85
CA PHE A 48 6.98 -4.27 -19.95
C PHE A 48 8.18 -3.53 -20.53
N MET A 49 8.08 -2.21 -20.66
CA MET A 49 9.20 -1.35 -21.06
C MET A 49 10.30 -1.33 -20.01
N ALA A 50 9.95 -1.17 -18.72
CA ALA A 50 10.90 -1.12 -17.61
C ALA A 50 11.77 -2.38 -17.54
N ALA A 51 11.21 -3.54 -17.87
CA ALA A 51 11.94 -4.80 -17.92
C ALA A 51 13.11 -4.83 -18.94
N GLN A 52 13.09 -3.93 -19.93
CA GLN A 52 14.09 -3.83 -21.00
C GLN A 52 15.06 -2.65 -20.80
N VAL A 53 14.84 -1.81 -19.79
CA VAL A 53 15.65 -0.61 -19.55
C VAL A 53 16.97 -0.99 -18.88
N THR A 54 18.08 -0.47 -19.42
CA THR A 54 19.43 -0.72 -18.91
C THR A 54 20.08 0.49 -18.23
N THR A 55 19.47 1.67 -18.30
CA THR A 55 20.01 2.90 -17.70
C THR A 55 19.15 3.41 -16.54
N PRO A 56 19.75 3.93 -15.45
CA PRO A 56 19.01 4.41 -14.28
C PRO A 56 18.05 5.57 -14.57
N GLU A 57 18.42 6.49 -15.46
CA GLU A 57 17.63 7.67 -15.79
C GLU A 57 16.36 7.30 -16.55
N ALA A 58 16.49 6.37 -17.52
CA ALA A 58 15.33 5.84 -18.22
C ALA A 58 14.45 5.00 -17.29
N MET A 59 15.05 4.25 -16.35
CA MET A 59 14.30 3.46 -15.37
C MET A 59 13.45 4.38 -14.48
N PHE A 60 14.04 5.48 -14.00
CA PHE A 60 13.32 6.49 -13.23
C PHE A 60 12.12 7.04 -14.01
N LEU A 61 12.32 7.45 -15.27
CA LEU A 61 11.25 8.02 -16.08
C LEU A 61 10.11 7.01 -16.33
N VAL A 62 10.44 5.78 -16.71
CA VAL A 62 9.43 4.74 -16.98
C VAL A 62 8.66 4.37 -15.71
N ILE A 63 9.36 4.19 -14.58
CA ILE A 63 8.72 3.88 -13.30
C ILE A 63 7.92 5.08 -12.75
N LEU A 64 8.30 6.31 -13.05
CA LEU A 64 7.50 7.50 -12.72
C LEU A 64 6.19 7.51 -13.47
N ILE A 65 6.20 7.23 -14.77
CA ILE A 65 4.97 7.13 -15.58
C ILE A 65 4.10 5.97 -15.07
N ASN A 66 4.71 4.81 -14.79
CA ASN A 66 4.00 3.69 -14.17
C ASN A 66 3.36 4.09 -12.84
N SER A 67 4.10 4.81 -11.98
CA SER A 67 3.61 5.26 -10.67
C SER A 67 2.46 6.24 -10.80
N PHE A 68 2.52 7.14 -11.80
CA PHE A 68 1.43 8.07 -12.09
C PHE A 68 0.14 7.35 -12.50
N ALA A 69 0.26 6.25 -13.22
CA ALA A 69 -0.88 5.41 -13.57
C ALA A 69 -1.35 4.54 -12.40
N TYR A 70 -0.43 3.95 -11.63
CA TYR A 70 -0.74 2.98 -10.58
C TYR A 70 -1.36 3.62 -9.33
N MET A 71 -0.81 4.73 -8.82
CA MET A 71 -1.29 5.36 -7.59
C MET A 71 -2.80 5.64 -7.51
N PRO A 72 -3.43 6.24 -8.54
CA PRO A 72 -4.87 6.50 -8.51
C PRO A 72 -5.71 5.22 -8.49
N THR A 73 -5.20 4.09 -8.99
CA THR A 73 -5.95 2.81 -9.02
C THR A 73 -6.37 2.34 -7.63
N LEU A 74 -5.59 2.66 -6.59
CA LEU A 74 -5.89 2.31 -5.19
C LEU A 74 -7.18 2.95 -4.68
N GLY A 75 -7.49 4.17 -5.15
CA GLY A 75 -8.75 4.85 -4.85
C GLY A 75 -9.88 4.38 -5.77
N LEU A 76 -9.60 4.29 -7.08
CA LEU A 76 -10.57 3.91 -8.10
C LEU A 76 -11.20 2.54 -7.87
N ILE A 77 -10.41 1.54 -7.44
CA ILE A 77 -10.93 0.21 -7.14
C ILE A 77 -11.91 0.22 -5.96
N ASN A 78 -11.69 1.08 -4.96
CA ASN A 78 -12.62 1.24 -3.85
C ASN A 78 -13.91 1.88 -4.34
N THR A 79 -13.83 2.92 -5.17
CA THR A 79 -15.00 3.57 -5.80
C THR A 79 -15.83 2.56 -6.61
N ILE A 80 -15.17 1.75 -7.44
CA ILE A 80 -15.81 0.68 -8.22
C ILE A 80 -16.49 -0.34 -7.29
N SER A 81 -15.79 -0.79 -6.26
CA SER A 81 -16.30 -1.79 -5.30
C SER A 81 -17.50 -1.27 -4.52
N TYR A 82 -17.42 -0.04 -4.00
CA TYR A 82 -18.50 0.60 -3.25
C TYR A 82 -19.75 0.80 -4.09
N TYR A 83 -19.60 1.21 -5.35
CA TYR A 83 -20.73 1.33 -6.27
C TYR A 83 -21.41 -0.02 -6.50
N ARG A 84 -20.62 -1.09 -6.70
CA ARG A 84 -21.16 -2.43 -6.93
C ARG A 84 -21.86 -3.02 -5.71
N LEU A 85 -21.33 -2.81 -4.52
CA LEU A 85 -21.97 -3.23 -3.26
C LEU A 85 -23.30 -2.50 -3.05
N GLN A 86 -23.33 -1.18 -3.22
CA GLN A 86 -24.56 -0.39 -3.10
C GLN A 86 -25.62 -0.83 -4.11
N ASN A 87 -25.23 -1.04 -5.37
CA ASN A 87 -26.15 -1.51 -6.40
C ASN A 87 -26.69 -2.93 -6.15
N ALA A 88 -25.97 -3.73 -5.36
CA ALA A 88 -26.41 -5.05 -4.93
C ALA A 88 -27.26 -5.01 -3.64
N GLY A 89 -27.52 -3.82 -3.07
CA GLY A 89 -28.25 -3.67 -1.81
C GLY A 89 -27.44 -4.09 -0.56
N MET A 90 -26.11 -4.16 -0.68
CA MET A 90 -25.20 -4.56 0.40
C MET A 90 -24.70 -3.34 1.19
N ASP A 91 -24.33 -3.53 2.46
CA ASP A 91 -23.81 -2.47 3.31
C ASP A 91 -22.28 -2.39 3.20
N ILE A 92 -21.78 -1.23 2.79
CA ILE A 92 -20.34 -1.05 2.56
C ILE A 92 -19.53 -1.27 3.85
N VAL A 93 -20.06 -0.88 5.01
CA VAL A 93 -19.33 -0.92 6.27
C VAL A 93 -19.14 -2.37 6.73
N THR A 94 -20.12 -3.24 6.50
CA THR A 94 -20.06 -4.65 6.86
C THR A 94 -19.42 -5.52 5.78
N ASP A 95 -19.73 -5.27 4.51
CA ASP A 95 -19.41 -6.20 3.42
C ASP A 95 -18.06 -5.91 2.74
N PHE A 96 -17.58 -4.67 2.78
CA PHE A 96 -16.29 -4.32 2.15
C PHE A 96 -15.06 -4.86 2.91
N PRO A 97 -14.97 -4.83 4.25
CA PRO A 97 -13.78 -5.29 4.95
C PRO A 97 -13.39 -6.75 4.65
N PRO A 98 -14.33 -7.73 4.59
CA PRO A 98 -14.01 -9.09 4.16
C PRO A 98 -13.50 -9.17 2.72
N ILE A 99 -14.06 -8.39 1.78
CA ILE A 99 -13.60 -8.36 0.39
C ILE A 99 -12.15 -7.88 0.31
N ARG A 100 -11.79 -6.89 1.12
CA ARG A 100 -10.45 -6.31 1.15
C ARG A 100 -9.37 -7.32 1.57
N ILE A 101 -9.72 -8.34 2.35
CA ILE A 101 -8.79 -9.40 2.78
C ILE A 101 -8.24 -10.15 1.56
N TRP A 102 -9.08 -10.40 0.56
CA TRP A 102 -8.66 -11.05 -0.70
C TRP A 102 -7.60 -10.25 -1.45
N GLY A 103 -7.62 -8.91 -1.34
CA GLY A 103 -6.56 -8.06 -1.87
C GLY A 103 -5.20 -8.34 -1.23
N THR A 104 -5.16 -8.51 0.10
CA THR A 104 -3.91 -8.85 0.78
C THR A 104 -3.46 -10.29 0.49
N ILE A 105 -4.40 -11.23 0.39
CA ILE A 105 -4.09 -12.61 -0.03
C ILE A 105 -3.47 -12.61 -1.43
N GLY A 106 -4.05 -11.89 -2.39
CA GLY A 106 -3.48 -11.74 -3.73
C GLY A 106 -2.07 -11.14 -3.72
N PHE A 107 -1.83 -10.15 -2.85
CA PHE A 107 -0.49 -9.57 -2.67
C PHE A 107 0.53 -10.59 -2.14
N ILE A 108 0.16 -11.35 -1.11
CA ILE A 108 1.02 -12.42 -0.55
C ILE A 108 1.33 -13.48 -1.61
N MET A 109 0.32 -13.92 -2.36
CA MET A 109 0.49 -14.91 -3.43
C MET A 109 1.43 -14.39 -4.52
N ALA A 110 1.33 -13.11 -4.91
CA ALA A 110 2.25 -12.51 -5.87
C ALA A 110 3.70 -12.50 -5.36
N MET A 111 3.91 -12.14 -4.08
CA MET A 111 5.23 -12.20 -3.44
C MET A 111 5.81 -13.62 -3.47
N TRP A 112 4.99 -14.63 -3.20
CA TRP A 112 5.43 -16.04 -3.21
C TRP A 112 5.74 -16.53 -4.62
N VAL A 113 4.92 -16.21 -5.61
CA VAL A 113 5.18 -16.59 -7.01
C VAL A 113 6.52 -16.01 -7.48
N VAL A 114 6.78 -14.73 -7.24
CA VAL A 114 8.06 -14.10 -7.63
C VAL A 114 9.24 -14.73 -6.88
N SER A 115 9.07 -15.01 -5.59
CA SER A 115 10.12 -15.61 -4.74
C SER A 115 10.47 -17.04 -5.12
N LEU A 116 9.46 -17.92 -5.21
CA LEU A 116 9.64 -19.34 -5.51
C LEU A 116 10.08 -19.59 -6.96
N SER A 117 9.79 -18.65 -7.86
CA SER A 117 10.29 -18.69 -9.25
C SER A 117 11.73 -18.18 -9.38
N GLY A 118 12.35 -17.70 -8.29
CA GLY A 118 13.71 -17.13 -8.30
C GLY A 118 13.82 -15.79 -9.02
N PHE A 119 12.72 -15.05 -9.17
CA PHE A 119 12.67 -13.81 -9.94
C PHE A 119 12.77 -12.53 -9.10
N GLU A 120 13.05 -12.62 -7.80
CA GLU A 120 13.10 -11.46 -6.89
C GLU A 120 14.08 -10.36 -7.33
N LEU A 121 15.23 -10.75 -7.90
CA LEU A 121 16.26 -9.83 -8.39
C LEU A 121 16.25 -9.70 -9.93
N SER A 122 15.35 -10.42 -10.60
CA SER A 122 15.26 -10.45 -12.06
C SER A 122 14.22 -9.46 -12.58
N HIS A 123 14.46 -8.92 -13.78
CA HIS A 123 13.45 -8.14 -14.52
C HIS A 123 12.19 -8.96 -14.85
N MET A 124 12.23 -10.30 -14.72
CA MET A 124 11.06 -11.17 -14.90
C MET A 124 9.90 -10.80 -13.98
N GLN A 125 10.16 -10.24 -12.78
CA GLN A 125 9.09 -9.74 -11.90
C GLN A 125 8.27 -8.61 -12.55
N LEU A 126 8.90 -7.78 -13.39
CA LEU A 126 8.24 -6.69 -14.10
C LEU A 126 7.35 -7.23 -15.22
N TYR A 127 7.77 -8.30 -15.90
CA TYR A 127 6.92 -8.99 -16.88
C TYR A 127 5.70 -9.67 -16.24
N ILE A 128 5.87 -10.29 -15.07
CA ILE A 128 4.73 -10.84 -14.30
C ILE A 128 3.75 -9.73 -13.95
N GLY A 129 4.24 -8.59 -13.45
CA GLY A 129 3.42 -7.42 -13.16
C GLY A 129 2.69 -6.88 -14.40
N ALA A 130 3.38 -6.78 -15.53
CA ALA A 130 2.79 -6.36 -16.80
C ALA A 130 1.66 -7.29 -17.26
N ALA A 131 1.89 -8.60 -17.22
CA ALA A 131 0.90 -9.60 -17.60
C ALA A 131 -0.34 -9.57 -16.69
N LEU A 132 -0.15 -9.51 -15.37
CA LEU A 132 -1.26 -9.41 -14.42
C LEU A 132 -2.04 -8.10 -14.59
N SER A 133 -1.36 -6.99 -14.88
CA SER A 133 -2.02 -5.72 -15.19
C SER A 133 -2.86 -5.81 -16.47
N ALA A 134 -2.36 -6.46 -17.52
CA ALA A 134 -3.12 -6.70 -18.75
C ALA A 134 -4.34 -7.61 -18.52
N ILE A 135 -4.19 -8.69 -17.73
CA ILE A 135 -5.32 -9.56 -17.34
C ILE A 135 -6.37 -8.75 -16.57
N LEU A 136 -5.95 -7.85 -15.69
CA LEU A 136 -6.86 -7.01 -14.93
C LEU A 136 -7.61 -6.00 -15.82
N VAL A 137 -6.98 -5.49 -16.89
CA VAL A 137 -7.67 -4.69 -17.92
C VAL A 137 -8.77 -5.53 -18.57
N LEU A 138 -8.45 -6.75 -19.04
CA LEU A 138 -9.43 -7.65 -19.66
C LEU A 138 -10.60 -7.93 -18.71
N PHE A 139 -10.31 -8.21 -17.43
CA PHE A 139 -11.33 -8.39 -16.41
C PHE A 139 -12.19 -7.12 -16.22
N THR A 140 -11.58 -5.94 -16.18
CA THR A 140 -12.29 -4.66 -16.03
C THR A 140 -13.26 -4.40 -17.19
N LEU A 141 -12.94 -4.86 -18.40
CA LEU A 141 -13.84 -4.75 -19.55
C LEU A 141 -15.13 -5.56 -19.34
N THR A 142 -15.05 -6.70 -18.65
CA THR A 142 -16.21 -7.55 -18.33
C THR A 142 -17.14 -6.96 -17.26
N LEU A 143 -16.68 -5.96 -16.50
CA LEU A 143 -17.50 -5.32 -15.49
C LEU A 143 -18.70 -4.57 -16.14
N PRO A 144 -19.91 -4.67 -15.57
CA PRO A 144 -21.08 -3.95 -16.06
C PRO A 144 -20.86 -2.44 -16.00
N HIS A 145 -21.74 -1.70 -16.69
CA HIS A 145 -21.65 -0.25 -16.76
C HIS A 145 -21.67 0.38 -15.36
N ILE A 146 -20.66 1.20 -15.09
CA ILE A 146 -20.58 2.06 -13.91
C ILE A 146 -20.73 3.48 -14.44
N PRO A 147 -21.80 4.21 -14.07
CA PRO A 147 -21.98 5.58 -14.49
C PRO A 147 -20.89 6.46 -13.87
N VAL A 148 -20.65 7.61 -14.49
CA VAL A 148 -19.89 8.69 -13.86
C VAL A 148 -20.64 9.12 -12.59
N ALA A 149 -19.92 9.47 -11.53
CA ALA A 149 -20.54 9.93 -10.29
C ALA A 149 -21.54 11.07 -10.58
N LYS A 150 -22.68 11.08 -9.87
CA LYS A 150 -23.68 12.15 -10.06
C LYS A 150 -23.01 13.50 -9.83
N GLN A 151 -23.01 14.35 -10.86
CA GLN A 151 -22.45 15.69 -10.78
C GLN A 151 -23.11 16.44 -9.61
N GLN A 152 -22.34 16.74 -8.56
CA GLN A 152 -22.71 17.85 -7.69
C GLN A 152 -22.40 19.13 -8.45
N ALA A 153 -23.45 19.81 -8.91
CA ALA A 153 -23.32 21.12 -9.54
C ALA A 153 -22.62 22.10 -8.57
N ASN A 154 -21.70 22.91 -9.09
CA ASN A 154 -20.98 24.00 -8.40
C ASN A 154 -19.88 23.63 -7.37
N GLN A 155 -19.20 22.50 -7.51
CA GLN A 155 -17.95 22.24 -6.76
C GLN A 155 -16.80 23.12 -7.31
N SER A 156 -16.20 23.97 -6.47
CA SER A 156 -15.05 24.80 -6.84
C SER A 156 -13.80 23.95 -7.04
N TRP A 157 -12.82 24.44 -7.83
CA TRP A 157 -11.54 23.75 -8.03
C TRP A 157 -10.76 23.54 -6.72
N THR A 158 -10.95 24.41 -5.73
CA THR A 158 -10.32 24.26 -4.41
C THR A 158 -10.91 23.09 -3.62
N THR A 159 -12.22 22.88 -3.70
CA THR A 159 -12.90 21.75 -3.06
C THR A 159 -12.59 20.44 -3.78
N LEU A 160 -12.53 20.45 -5.12
CA LEU A 160 -12.20 19.28 -5.94
C LEU A 160 -10.77 18.77 -5.73
N LEU A 161 -9.79 19.67 -5.61
CA LEU A 161 -8.42 19.31 -5.29
C LEU A 161 -8.21 19.05 -3.79
N GLY A 162 -9.26 19.18 -2.97
CA GLY A 162 -9.19 19.00 -1.52
C GLY A 162 -8.34 20.06 -0.81
N LEU A 163 -8.07 21.20 -1.45
CA LEU A 163 -7.23 22.26 -0.87
C LEU A 163 -7.89 22.91 0.35
N ASP A 164 -9.20 22.81 0.48
CA ASP A 164 -9.94 23.23 1.67
C ASP A 164 -9.49 22.43 2.92
N ALA A 165 -8.94 21.22 2.75
CA ALA A 165 -8.38 20.44 3.84
C ALA A 165 -7.16 21.12 4.47
N PHE A 166 -6.45 22.02 3.77
CA PHE A 166 -5.37 22.79 4.40
C PHE A 166 -5.88 23.76 5.48
N ALA A 167 -7.16 24.16 5.42
CA ALA A 167 -7.77 24.94 6.49
C ALA A 167 -7.78 24.20 7.83
N LEU A 168 -7.75 22.85 7.83
CA LEU A 168 -7.64 22.03 9.04
C LEU A 168 -6.31 22.27 9.78
N PHE A 169 -5.24 22.66 9.08
CA PHE A 169 -3.96 23.01 9.72
C PHE A 169 -4.03 24.28 10.57
N LYS A 170 -5.07 25.11 10.42
CA LYS A 170 -5.31 26.25 11.33
C LYS A 170 -5.56 25.78 12.77
N ASN A 171 -6.06 24.56 12.96
CA ASN A 171 -6.23 23.97 14.28
C ASN A 171 -4.94 23.26 14.69
N LYS A 172 -4.24 23.80 15.71
CA LYS A 172 -2.98 23.24 16.23
C LYS A 172 -3.07 21.74 16.55
N ARG A 173 -4.19 21.26 17.10
CA ARG A 173 -4.36 19.82 17.42
C ARG A 173 -4.42 18.97 16.17
N MET A 174 -5.05 19.47 15.12
CA MET A 174 -5.20 18.78 13.84
C MET A 174 -3.88 18.79 13.04
N ALA A 175 -3.16 19.92 13.04
CA ALA A 175 -1.84 20.01 12.43
C ALA A 175 -0.83 19.03 13.06
N ILE A 176 -0.77 18.99 14.40
CA ILE A 176 0.06 18.02 15.14
C ILE A 176 -0.32 16.59 14.74
N PHE A 177 -1.61 16.28 14.70
CA PHE A 177 -2.10 14.96 14.29
C PHE A 177 -1.69 14.59 12.85
N PHE A 178 -1.78 15.52 11.91
CA PHE A 178 -1.35 15.29 10.52
C PHE A 178 0.14 15.02 10.41
N ILE A 179 0.98 15.82 11.10
CA ILE A 179 2.43 15.61 11.11
C ILE A 179 2.77 14.23 11.68
N PHE A 180 2.18 13.87 12.84
CA PHE A 180 2.37 12.54 13.39
C PHE A 180 1.91 11.45 12.42
N SER A 181 0.70 11.56 11.86
CA SER A 181 0.17 10.58 10.91
C SER A 181 1.03 10.44 9.65
N MET A 182 1.60 11.53 9.15
CA MET A 182 2.53 11.54 8.04
C MET A 182 3.83 10.81 8.39
N LEU A 183 4.42 11.09 9.55
CA LEU A 183 5.63 10.39 10.02
C LEU A 183 5.39 8.90 10.21
N LEU A 184 4.22 8.52 10.76
CA LEU A 184 3.78 7.13 10.88
C LEU A 184 3.66 6.44 9.51
N GLY A 185 3.10 7.14 8.52
CA GLY A 185 2.98 6.63 7.15
C GLY A 185 4.34 6.50 6.46
N ALA A 186 5.22 7.50 6.61
CA ALA A 186 6.56 7.51 6.02
C ALA A 186 7.39 6.32 6.51
N GLU A 187 7.40 6.10 7.82
CA GLU A 187 8.10 4.97 8.46
C GLU A 187 7.60 3.60 7.96
N LEU A 188 6.29 3.46 7.79
CA LEU A 188 5.70 2.26 7.21
C LEU A 188 6.19 2.01 5.77
N GLN A 189 6.22 3.06 4.96
CA GLN A 189 6.65 2.96 3.57
C GLN A 189 8.12 2.63 3.45
N ILE A 190 8.98 3.17 4.33
CA ILE A 190 10.40 2.82 4.38
C ILE A 190 10.58 1.31 4.54
N THR A 191 9.85 0.68 5.48
CA THR A 191 10.02 -0.77 5.68
C THR A 191 9.47 -1.59 4.52
N ASN A 192 8.35 -1.18 3.91
CA ASN A 192 7.80 -1.89 2.75
C ASN A 192 8.70 -1.77 1.52
N MET A 193 9.41 -0.65 1.38
CA MET A 193 10.22 -0.34 0.21
C MET A 193 11.64 -0.89 0.32
N PHE A 194 12.26 -0.78 1.49
CA PHE A 194 13.65 -1.19 1.72
C PHE A 194 13.79 -2.50 2.48
N GLY A 195 12.72 -3.07 3.05
CA GLY A 195 12.81 -4.30 3.85
C GLY A 195 13.34 -5.49 3.03
N ASN A 196 12.86 -5.65 1.79
CA ASN A 196 13.36 -6.70 0.90
C ASN A 196 14.85 -6.45 0.52
N THR A 197 15.22 -5.21 0.18
CA THR A 197 16.61 -4.83 -0.09
C THR A 197 17.54 -5.05 1.11
N PHE A 198 17.05 -4.81 2.33
CA PHE A 198 17.79 -5.06 3.56
C PHE A 198 18.09 -6.55 3.72
N LEU A 199 17.11 -7.43 3.52
CA LEU A 199 17.33 -8.87 3.61
C LEU A 199 18.29 -9.38 2.52
N HIS A 200 18.16 -8.89 1.28
CA HIS A 200 19.12 -9.21 0.21
C HIS A 200 20.52 -8.66 0.45
N SER A 201 20.68 -7.64 1.30
CA SER A 201 22.00 -7.07 1.58
C SER A 201 22.94 -8.02 2.31
N PHE A 202 22.41 -9.05 2.97
CA PHE A 202 23.18 -10.11 3.62
C PHE A 202 23.83 -11.09 2.63
N ASP A 203 23.48 -11.06 1.34
CA ASP A 203 24.15 -11.83 0.27
C ASP A 203 25.63 -11.48 0.12
N LYS A 204 26.03 -10.29 0.61
CA LYS A 204 27.44 -9.87 0.61
C LYS A 204 28.32 -10.74 1.50
N ASP A 205 27.74 -11.44 2.46
CA ASP A 205 28.44 -12.42 3.29
C ASP A 205 28.26 -13.82 2.68
N PRO A 206 29.34 -14.48 2.21
CA PRO A 206 29.27 -15.82 1.64
C PRO A 206 28.64 -16.86 2.56
N MET A 207 28.67 -16.64 3.88
CA MET A 207 28.05 -17.52 4.88
C MET A 207 26.52 -17.49 4.82
N PHE A 208 25.92 -16.39 4.38
CA PHE A 208 24.47 -16.16 4.38
C PHE A 208 23.84 -16.11 3.00
N ALA A 209 24.63 -16.01 1.93
CA ALA A 209 24.18 -15.98 0.54
C ALA A 209 23.23 -17.14 0.16
N SER A 210 23.48 -18.34 0.71
CA SER A 210 22.65 -19.53 0.49
C SER A 210 21.51 -19.72 1.49
N SER A 211 21.33 -18.77 2.43
CA SER A 211 20.28 -18.86 3.44
C SER A 211 18.91 -18.60 2.83
N PHE A 212 17.88 -19.27 3.38
CA PHE A 212 16.50 -19.09 2.95
C PHE A 212 16.03 -17.63 3.05
N ILE A 213 16.50 -16.88 4.04
CA ILE A 213 16.11 -15.47 4.24
C ILE A 213 16.57 -14.58 3.08
N VAL A 214 17.79 -14.82 2.60
CA VAL A 214 18.36 -14.05 1.49
C VAL A 214 17.71 -14.47 0.18
N GLN A 215 17.64 -15.78 -0.10
CA GLN A 215 17.08 -16.28 -1.36
C GLN A 215 15.56 -16.02 -1.50
N HIS A 216 14.83 -16.01 -0.39
CA HIS A 216 13.38 -15.86 -0.35
C HIS A 216 12.92 -14.66 0.51
N ALA A 217 13.62 -13.53 0.38
CA ALA A 217 13.32 -12.32 1.13
C ALA A 217 11.87 -11.86 0.98
N SER A 218 11.25 -12.04 -0.19
CA SER A 218 9.83 -11.71 -0.39
C SER A 218 8.90 -12.60 0.42
N ILE A 219 9.21 -13.89 0.61
CA ILE A 219 8.43 -14.77 1.50
C ILE A 219 8.58 -14.33 2.96
N ILE A 220 9.79 -13.99 3.41
CA ILE A 220 10.00 -13.49 4.77
C ILE A 220 9.22 -12.19 4.99
N MET A 221 9.28 -11.26 4.04
CA MET A 221 8.49 -10.02 4.09
C MET A 221 6.98 -10.28 4.02
N SER A 222 6.52 -11.35 3.40
CA SER A 222 5.09 -11.70 3.36
C SER A 222 4.51 -12.05 4.74
N ILE A 223 5.34 -12.50 5.70
CA ILE A 223 4.94 -12.73 7.10
C ILE A 223 4.36 -11.45 7.71
N SER A 224 4.94 -10.29 7.35
CA SER A 224 4.41 -8.97 7.72
C SER A 224 3.00 -8.71 7.18
N GLN A 225 2.68 -9.18 5.97
CA GLN A 225 1.38 -8.96 5.33
C GLN A 225 0.32 -9.92 5.90
N ILE A 226 0.73 -11.15 6.21
CA ILE A 226 -0.10 -12.14 6.89
C ILE A 226 -0.47 -11.64 8.27
N SER A 227 0.52 -11.21 9.07
CA SER A 227 0.28 -10.67 10.41
C SER A 227 -0.65 -9.46 10.35
N GLU A 228 -0.46 -8.54 9.41
CA GLU A 228 -1.36 -7.39 9.22
C GLU A 228 -2.83 -7.82 9.02
N THR A 229 -3.06 -8.77 8.12
CA THR A 229 -4.42 -9.22 7.79
C THR A 229 -5.10 -9.85 8.99
N LEU A 230 -4.38 -10.70 9.73
CA LEU A 230 -4.88 -11.31 10.96
C LEU A 230 -5.17 -10.26 12.03
N PHE A 231 -4.29 -9.27 12.20
CA PHE A 231 -4.50 -8.23 13.19
C PHE A 231 -5.73 -7.37 12.89
N ILE A 232 -6.01 -7.04 11.62
CA ILE A 232 -7.22 -6.30 11.23
C ILE A 232 -8.49 -6.99 11.74
N LEU A 233 -8.56 -8.32 11.61
CA LEU A 233 -9.69 -9.11 12.08
C LEU A 233 -9.84 -9.10 13.60
N THR A 234 -8.74 -9.00 14.34
CA THR A 234 -8.75 -8.95 15.81
C THR A 234 -9.02 -7.56 16.41
N ILE A 235 -8.98 -6.49 15.61
CA ILE A 235 -9.18 -5.10 16.09
C ILE A 235 -10.46 -4.94 16.92
N PRO A 236 -11.65 -5.39 16.46
CA PRO A 236 -12.89 -5.21 17.21
C PRO A 236 -12.84 -5.87 18.60
N PHE A 237 -12.17 -7.02 18.69
CA PHE A 237 -12.00 -7.78 19.92
C PHE A 237 -11.07 -7.07 20.93
N PHE A 238 -9.91 -6.57 20.47
CA PHE A 238 -8.99 -5.85 21.36
C PHE A 238 -9.58 -4.53 21.86
N LEU A 239 -10.33 -3.84 21.00
CA LEU A 239 -10.99 -2.58 21.36
C LEU A 239 -12.14 -2.76 22.36
N SER A 240 -12.95 -3.81 22.20
CA SER A 240 -14.03 -4.09 23.15
C SER A 240 -13.52 -4.51 24.52
N ARG A 241 -12.40 -5.24 24.58
CA ARG A 241 -11.85 -5.78 25.84
C ARG A 241 -10.94 -4.83 26.60
N TYR A 242 -9.99 -4.17 25.92
CA TYR A 242 -8.93 -3.39 26.57
C TYR A 242 -9.16 -1.88 26.51
N GLY A 243 -10.08 -1.42 25.66
CA GLY A 243 -10.37 -0.01 25.45
C GLY A 243 -9.28 0.75 24.69
N ILE A 244 -9.67 1.87 24.08
CA ILE A 244 -8.85 2.64 23.13
C ILE A 244 -7.47 3.00 23.72
N LYS A 245 -7.42 3.49 24.97
CA LYS A 245 -6.19 3.98 25.60
C LYS A 245 -5.13 2.87 25.73
N ASN A 246 -5.51 1.70 26.22
CA ASN A 246 -4.57 0.61 26.45
C ASN A 246 -4.08 0.03 25.12
N VAL A 247 -4.96 -0.16 24.14
CA VAL A 247 -4.52 -0.68 22.85
C VAL A 247 -3.55 0.28 22.16
N MET A 248 -3.77 1.60 22.23
CA MET A 248 -2.80 2.58 21.72
C MET A 248 -1.41 2.47 22.37
N MET A 249 -1.33 2.24 23.69
CA MET A 249 -0.03 2.06 24.36
C MET A 249 0.66 0.77 23.92
N ILE A 250 -0.06 -0.35 23.89
CA ILE A 250 0.48 -1.64 23.42
C ILE A 250 1.00 -1.49 22.00
N SER A 251 0.29 -0.76 21.14
CA SER A 251 0.69 -0.50 19.76
C SER A 251 2.00 0.28 19.64
N ILE A 252 2.27 1.25 20.51
CA ILE A 252 3.53 2.00 20.51
C ILE A 252 4.69 1.11 20.99
N VAL A 253 4.48 0.29 22.03
CA VAL A 253 5.50 -0.63 22.54
C VAL A 253 5.84 -1.71 21.51
N ALA A 254 4.81 -2.34 20.92
CA ALA A 254 4.98 -3.32 19.85
C ALA A 254 5.78 -2.72 18.68
N TRP A 255 5.52 -1.45 18.37
CA TRP A 255 6.24 -0.76 17.31
C TRP A 255 7.73 -0.53 17.61
N ILE A 256 8.07 -0.05 18.81
CA ILE A 256 9.48 0.11 19.22
C ILE A 256 10.17 -1.26 19.20
N LEU A 257 9.50 -2.28 19.74
CA LEU A 257 10.01 -3.65 19.76
C LEU A 257 10.26 -4.19 18.34
N ARG A 258 9.37 -3.92 17.38
CA ARG A 258 9.56 -4.30 15.99
C ARG A 258 10.86 -3.76 15.43
N PHE A 259 11.11 -2.44 15.53
CA PHE A 259 12.30 -1.86 14.94
C PHE A 259 13.57 -2.29 15.66
N ALA A 260 13.51 -2.47 16.98
CA ALA A 260 14.62 -3.06 17.72
C ALA A 260 14.92 -4.48 17.23
N LEU A 261 13.93 -5.36 17.18
CA LEU A 261 14.08 -6.74 16.70
C LEU A 261 14.56 -6.80 15.24
N PHE A 262 14.05 -5.91 14.38
CA PHE A 262 14.46 -5.85 12.97
C PHE A 262 15.89 -5.33 12.80
N ALA A 263 16.32 -4.36 13.61
CA ALA A 263 17.67 -3.80 13.57
C ALA A 263 18.75 -4.79 14.05
N TYR A 264 18.41 -5.67 15.01
CA TYR A 264 19.31 -6.72 15.51
C TYR A 264 19.10 -8.08 14.82
N GLY A 265 18.19 -8.16 13.84
CA GLY A 265 17.92 -9.39 13.11
C GLY A 265 18.94 -9.65 12.00
N ASP A 266 19.42 -10.88 11.90
CA ASP A 266 20.34 -11.36 10.88
C ASP A 266 19.95 -12.78 10.39
N PRO A 267 20.60 -13.33 9.35
CA PRO A 267 20.28 -14.67 8.86
C PRO A 267 20.82 -15.83 9.73
N THR A 268 21.38 -15.58 10.92
CA THR A 268 21.73 -16.64 11.87
C THR A 268 20.45 -17.28 12.44
N PRO A 269 20.51 -18.48 13.06
CA PRO A 269 19.33 -19.10 13.66
C PRO A 269 18.63 -18.20 14.70
N PHE A 270 19.40 -17.47 15.52
CA PHE A 270 18.82 -16.56 16.50
C PHE A 270 18.30 -15.27 15.86
N GLY A 271 19.07 -14.65 14.95
CA GLY A 271 18.62 -13.45 14.25
C GLY A 271 17.40 -13.69 13.36
N THR A 272 17.26 -14.88 12.79
CA THR A 272 16.07 -15.32 12.03
C THR A 272 14.83 -15.25 12.90
N VAL A 273 14.92 -15.72 14.15
CA VAL A 273 13.82 -15.63 15.12
C VAL A 273 13.49 -14.15 15.40
N LEU A 274 14.50 -13.29 15.58
CA LEU A 274 14.28 -11.85 15.76
C LEU A 274 13.59 -11.22 14.55
N LEU A 275 14.01 -11.56 13.33
CA LEU A 275 13.39 -11.09 12.09
C LEU A 275 11.92 -11.53 12.01
N VAL A 276 11.63 -12.82 12.19
CA VAL A 276 10.25 -13.34 12.15
C VAL A 276 9.39 -12.71 13.25
N LEU A 277 9.90 -12.57 14.47
CA LEU A 277 9.20 -11.89 15.56
C LEU A 277 8.92 -10.43 15.20
N SER A 278 9.87 -9.72 14.60
CA SER A 278 9.65 -8.34 14.13
C SER A 278 8.52 -8.26 13.10
N MET A 279 8.39 -9.27 12.23
CA MET A 279 7.34 -9.35 11.21
C MET A 279 5.97 -9.74 11.77
N ILE A 280 5.93 -10.44 12.90
CA ILE A 280 4.69 -10.81 13.59
C ILE A 280 4.20 -9.66 14.46
N VAL A 281 5.07 -8.95 15.18
CA VAL A 281 4.73 -7.82 16.08
C VAL A 281 4.13 -6.61 15.31
N LEU A 282 4.07 -6.73 13.98
CA LEU A 282 4.23 -5.66 13.04
C LEU A 282 3.10 -4.63 12.94
N ARG A 283 1.86 -4.92 13.36
CA ARG A 283 0.77 -3.98 13.02
C ARG A 283 -0.43 -3.88 13.97
N LEU A 284 -0.22 -3.92 15.29
CA LEU A 284 -1.25 -3.45 16.23
C LEU A 284 -1.53 -1.92 16.09
N ARG A 285 -0.65 -1.16 15.42
CA ARG A 285 -0.60 0.32 15.53
C ARG A 285 -1.36 1.11 14.47
N ILE A 286 -1.18 0.80 13.19
CA ILE A 286 -1.40 1.86 12.16
C ILE A 286 -2.87 2.05 11.80
N ARG A 287 -3.64 0.96 11.61
CA ARG A 287 -5.09 1.07 11.36
C ARG A 287 -5.88 1.40 12.61
N LEU A 288 -5.43 0.94 13.77
CA LEU A 288 -6.03 1.30 15.05
C LEU A 288 -5.93 2.80 15.31
N LEU A 289 -4.73 3.39 15.21
CA LEU A 289 -4.57 4.83 15.44
C LEU A 289 -5.38 5.68 14.45
N GLN A 290 -5.42 5.28 13.17
CA GLN A 290 -6.24 5.95 12.17
C GLN A 290 -7.73 5.83 12.51
N HIS A 291 -8.29 4.62 12.63
CA HIS A 291 -9.72 4.43 12.93
C HIS A 291 -10.15 5.01 14.29
N LEU A 292 -9.32 4.87 15.33
CA LEU A 292 -9.65 5.31 16.68
C LEU A 292 -9.57 6.80 16.84
N TRP A 293 -8.58 7.46 16.22
CA TRP A 293 -8.50 8.90 16.30
C TRP A 293 -9.63 9.57 15.50
N PHE A 294 -10.04 9.00 14.36
CA PHE A 294 -11.27 9.42 13.67
C PHE A 294 -12.51 9.26 14.56
N GLY A 295 -12.62 8.16 15.32
CA GLY A 295 -13.70 7.97 16.29
C GLY A 295 -13.66 8.94 17.49
N VAL A 296 -12.47 9.33 17.95
CA VAL A 296 -12.27 10.28 19.06
C VAL A 296 -12.52 11.72 18.63
N CYS A 297 -12.13 12.12 17.41
CA CYS A 297 -12.46 13.44 16.85
C CYS A 297 -13.97 13.58 16.62
N ARG A 298 -14.67 12.52 16.17
CA ARG A 298 -16.12 12.54 15.93
C ARG A 298 -16.96 12.64 17.21
N LYS A 299 -16.41 12.29 18.38
CA LYS A 299 -17.06 12.45 19.69
C LYS A 299 -16.78 13.81 20.36
N ARG A 300 -15.94 14.66 19.75
CA ARG A 300 -15.57 15.98 20.29
C ARG A 300 -15.94 17.15 19.36
N SER A 301 -16.65 16.88 18.26
CA SER A 301 -17.37 17.85 17.42
C SER A 301 -18.86 17.72 17.67
#